data_AF-A0A1X7SLV7-F1
#
_entry.id   AF-A0A1X7SLV7-F1
#
_cell.length_a   1.000
_cell.length_b   1.000
_cell.length_c   1.000
_cell.angle_alpha   90.00
_cell.angle_beta   90.00
_cell.angle_gamma   90.00
#
_symmetry.space_group_name_H-M   'P 1'
#
loop_
_entity.id
_entity.type
_entity.pdbx_description
1 polymer ?
#
loop_
_entity_poly.entity_id
_entity_poly.type
_entity_poly.pdbx_seq_one_letter_code
_entity_poly.pdbx_strand_id
1 'polypeptide(L)'
;MATKPSSSPGLLKLEQQLTCPVCLEHFTNPKILPCHHSFCEHCLERLPLDRRNELSCPTCRHRTDLPEEGAGAFPVAFHLNNLKEMYSLLTNPPCIDHGKPLELFCETCNTAICVTCSVRNHKGHEYELVTDSYTKHCQKLRECLLPVEGKKEALKKVLSALAEREGEIRERGEGVLEEIHKMVEEMMNVLRQSERKLTEQAKRVTDAKLKVLSDQVELAKVSLSLLEDVKNDVEQSLKTDSPKEVLRSKKQMMERMSEVTAGINVEELHPKEKADFILSKDVKSLHHIGDIISGTPALQQCRVKKIDGITLASKAVSFLLSMESPDSSPLSIPLSSYRCSLVPVGKGRPIHTTVTTFITDPGAYRIQCNPSTRGIHTVKVLVYDVHLEDTSLVIPFNPYLGTSLQYVL
;
A
#
# COMPACT_ATOMS: atom_id res chain seq x y z
N MET A 1 -26.58 45.99 -2.28
CA MET A 1 -25.47 46.66 -1.55
C MET A 1 -24.48 47.16 -2.59
N ALA A 2 -24.46 48.45 -2.86
CA ALA A 2 -23.53 49.04 -3.84
C ALA A 2 -22.15 49.15 -3.18
N THR A 3 -21.19 48.36 -3.65
CA THR A 3 -19.78 48.46 -3.26
C THR A 3 -19.20 49.76 -3.83
N LYS A 4 -18.73 50.66 -2.95
CA LYS A 4 -18.00 51.88 -3.31
C LYS A 4 -16.78 51.50 -4.19
N PRO A 5 -16.46 52.26 -5.25
CA PRO A 5 -15.26 52.01 -6.04
C PRO A 5 -14.01 52.16 -5.17
N SER A 6 -13.01 51.32 -5.41
CA SER A 6 -11.76 51.28 -4.65
C SER A 6 -10.92 52.53 -4.89
N SER A 7 -11.04 53.50 -3.99
CA SER A 7 -10.16 54.68 -3.94
C SER A 7 -8.75 54.27 -3.47
N SER A 8 -7.71 54.96 -3.95
CA SER A 8 -6.33 54.70 -3.50
C SER A 8 -6.19 54.94 -1.98
N PRO A 9 -5.24 54.27 -1.29
CA PRO A 9 -5.08 54.39 0.17
C PRO A 9 -4.92 55.83 0.68
N GLY A 10 -4.29 56.71 -0.11
CA GLY A 10 -4.16 58.14 0.21
C GLY A 10 -5.47 58.93 0.08
N LEU A 11 -6.34 58.55 -0.86
CA LEU A 11 -7.62 59.22 -1.12
C LEU A 11 -8.67 58.83 -0.08
N LEU A 12 -8.63 57.59 0.43
CA LEU A 12 -9.43 57.15 1.59
C LEU A 12 -9.08 57.91 2.86
N LYS A 13 -7.79 58.21 3.08
CA LYS A 13 -7.33 58.98 4.24
C LYS A 13 -7.80 60.43 4.19
N LEU A 14 -7.89 61.02 3.00
CA LEU A 14 -8.42 62.37 2.78
C LEU A 14 -9.95 62.42 2.91
N GLU A 15 -10.67 61.41 2.42
CA GLU A 15 -12.14 61.28 2.59
C GLU A 15 -12.52 61.24 4.09
N GLN A 16 -11.76 60.49 4.90
CA GLN A 16 -11.95 60.45 6.36
C GLN A 16 -11.74 61.81 7.04
N GLN A 17 -10.77 62.60 6.57
CA GLN A 17 -10.51 63.95 7.10
C GLN A 17 -11.62 64.97 6.76
N LEU A 18 -12.45 64.67 5.77
CA LEU A 18 -13.59 65.49 5.34
C LEU A 18 -14.93 65.03 5.94
N THR A 19 -14.91 63.98 6.76
CA THR A 19 -16.11 63.38 7.34
C THR A 19 -16.36 63.91 8.74
N CYS A 20 -17.57 64.40 9.00
CA CYS A 20 -17.99 64.81 10.33
C CYS A 20 -18.14 63.59 11.25
N PRO A 21 -17.52 63.57 12.44
CA PRO A 21 -17.59 62.42 13.36
C PRO A 21 -18.96 62.23 14.01
N VAL A 22 -19.91 63.15 13.82
CA VAL A 22 -21.26 63.09 14.40
C VAL A 22 -22.27 62.50 13.41
N CYS A 23 -22.40 63.08 12.21
CA CYS A 23 -23.32 62.56 11.20
C CYS A 23 -22.70 61.48 10.30
N LEU A 24 -21.38 61.31 10.35
CA LEU A 24 -20.61 60.39 9.50
C LEU A 24 -20.75 60.70 8.00
N GLU A 25 -21.15 61.92 7.66
CA GLU A 25 -21.22 62.47 6.31
C GLU A 25 -20.14 63.54 6.10
N HIS A 26 -19.91 63.96 4.85
CA HIS A 26 -18.99 65.06 4.58
C HIS A 26 -19.45 66.35 5.28
N PHE A 27 -18.48 67.13 5.77
CA PHE A 27 -18.76 68.39 6.45
C PHE A 27 -19.65 69.33 5.61
N THR A 28 -20.72 69.78 6.26
CA THR A 28 -21.67 70.78 5.76
C THR A 28 -21.66 71.96 6.73
N ASN A 29 -21.27 73.14 6.25
CA ASN A 29 -20.97 74.33 7.04
C ASN A 29 -20.18 74.03 8.33
N PRO A 30 -18.92 73.54 8.23
CA PRO A 30 -18.18 73.08 9.40
C PRO A 30 -17.78 74.23 10.32
N LYS A 31 -18.03 74.06 11.61
CA LYS A 31 -17.66 74.97 12.69
C LYS A 31 -16.53 74.37 13.52
N ILE A 32 -15.54 75.17 13.89
CA ILE A 32 -14.41 74.75 14.72
C ILE A 32 -14.61 75.17 16.19
N LEU A 33 -14.53 74.21 17.11
CA LEU A 33 -14.56 74.47 18.54
C LEU A 33 -13.19 74.97 19.04
N PRO A 34 -13.08 75.59 20.23
CA PRO A 34 -11.81 76.01 20.84
C PRO A 34 -10.81 74.86 21.06
N CYS A 35 -11.32 73.62 21.19
CA CYS A 35 -10.50 72.41 21.23
C CYS A 35 -9.98 71.95 19.84
N HIS A 36 -10.16 72.79 18.81
CA HIS A 36 -9.75 72.61 17.41
C HIS A 36 -10.41 71.43 16.67
N HIS A 37 -11.43 70.79 17.24
CA HIS A 37 -12.25 69.81 16.54
C HIS A 37 -13.39 70.49 15.79
N SER A 38 -13.68 69.99 14.59
CA SER A 38 -14.69 70.55 13.69
C SER A 38 -15.90 69.63 13.54
N PHE A 39 -17.08 70.22 13.42
CA PHE A 39 -18.38 69.55 13.31
C PHE A 39 -19.30 70.33 12.36
N CYS A 40 -20.28 69.70 11.73
CA CYS A 40 -21.31 70.46 11.00
C CYS A 40 -22.08 71.38 11.96
N GLU A 41 -22.46 72.57 11.52
CA GLU A 41 -23.28 73.50 12.32
C GLU A 41 -24.53 72.80 12.87
N HIS A 42 -25.29 72.14 12.00
CA HIS A 42 -26.49 71.37 12.39
C HIS A 42 -26.19 70.21 13.36
N CYS A 43 -24.95 69.70 13.39
CA CYS A 43 -24.55 68.63 14.31
C CYS A 43 -24.31 69.21 15.70
N LEU A 44 -23.68 70.39 15.79
CA LEU A 44 -23.46 71.09 17.05
C LEU A 44 -24.76 71.56 17.68
N GLU A 45 -25.72 72.04 16.87
CA GLU A 45 -27.05 72.45 17.35
C GLU A 45 -27.85 71.31 18.00
N ARG A 46 -27.56 70.06 17.63
CA ARG A 46 -28.24 68.86 18.12
C ARG A 46 -27.53 68.19 19.29
N LEU A 47 -26.37 68.71 19.72
CA LEU A 47 -25.66 68.14 20.86
C LEU A 47 -26.37 68.49 22.17
N PRO A 48 -26.39 67.57 23.16
CA PRO A 48 -26.96 67.85 24.47
C PRO A 48 -26.13 68.92 25.19
N LEU A 49 -26.81 69.92 25.76
CA LEU A 49 -26.22 70.97 26.58
C LEU A 49 -26.31 70.60 28.05
N ASP A 50 -25.25 70.88 28.81
CA ASP A 50 -25.26 70.72 30.27
C ASP A 50 -25.98 71.89 30.95
N ARG A 51 -26.23 71.78 32.27
CA ARG A 51 -26.93 72.80 33.10
C ARG A 51 -26.30 74.20 33.08
N ARG A 52 -25.10 74.36 32.50
CA ARG A 52 -24.34 75.61 32.36
C ARG A 52 -24.32 76.15 30.92
N ASN A 53 -25.12 75.58 30.01
CA ASN A 53 -25.12 75.91 28.58
C ASN A 53 -23.78 75.60 27.88
N GLU A 54 -23.05 74.61 28.40
CA GLU A 54 -21.80 74.09 27.83
C GLU A 54 -22.08 72.90 26.90
N LEU A 55 -21.41 72.87 25.76
CA LEU A 55 -21.36 71.72 24.86
C LEU A 55 -20.10 70.89 25.14
N SER A 56 -20.24 69.56 25.12
CA SER A 56 -19.11 68.63 25.24
C SER A 56 -18.68 68.16 23.86
N CYS A 57 -17.42 68.41 23.49
CA CYS A 57 -16.86 67.98 22.21
C CYS A 57 -16.95 66.44 22.07
N PRO A 58 -17.64 65.89 21.05
CA PRO A 58 -17.74 64.44 20.86
C PRO A 58 -16.40 63.72 20.68
N THR A 59 -15.36 64.41 20.22
CA THR A 59 -14.06 63.81 19.94
C THR A 59 -13.13 63.78 21.15
N CYS A 60 -13.04 64.87 21.91
CA CYS A 60 -12.09 65.00 23.02
C CYS A 60 -12.72 65.29 24.38
N ARG A 61 -14.05 65.40 24.45
CA ARG A 61 -14.85 65.71 25.67
C ARG A 61 -14.52 67.05 26.32
N HIS A 62 -13.79 67.93 25.63
CA HIS A 62 -13.57 69.30 26.07
C HIS A 62 -14.89 70.06 26.09
N ARG A 63 -15.15 70.78 27.18
CA ARG A 63 -16.36 71.58 27.40
C ARG A 63 -16.16 72.98 26.85
N THR A 64 -17.15 73.50 26.16
CA THR A 64 -17.11 74.84 25.56
C THR A 64 -18.44 75.53 25.78
N ASP A 65 -18.42 76.79 26.20
CA ASP A 65 -19.64 77.58 26.33
C ASP A 65 -20.29 77.80 24.95
N LEU A 66 -21.58 77.53 24.85
CA LEU A 66 -22.33 77.85 23.64
C LEU A 66 -22.59 79.36 23.61
N PRO A 67 -22.19 80.09 22.54
CA PRO A 67 -22.49 81.51 22.40
C PRO A 67 -24.00 81.79 22.45
N GLU A 68 -24.39 83.00 22.87
CA GLU A 68 -25.81 83.40 22.93
C GLU A 68 -26.50 83.33 21.56
N GLU A 69 -25.73 83.53 20.48
CA GLU A 69 -26.16 83.44 19.08
C GLU A 69 -26.21 81.99 18.54
N GLY A 70 -25.95 80.99 19.40
CA GLY A 70 -26.01 79.56 19.07
C GLY A 70 -24.74 79.00 18.41
N ALA A 71 -24.82 77.76 17.92
CA ALA A 71 -23.67 77.04 17.35
C ALA A 71 -23.14 77.66 16.04
N GLY A 72 -23.97 78.46 15.36
CA GLY A 72 -23.59 79.21 14.16
C GLY A 72 -22.52 80.27 14.42
N ALA A 73 -22.40 80.77 15.65
CA ALA A 73 -21.42 81.79 16.03
C ALA A 73 -19.98 81.27 16.19
N PHE A 74 -19.77 79.96 16.20
CA PHE A 74 -18.42 79.40 16.13
C PHE A 74 -17.74 79.73 14.78
N PRO A 75 -16.41 79.91 14.74
CA PRO A 75 -15.71 80.17 13.49
C PRO A 75 -15.90 79.03 12.48
N VAL A 76 -15.96 79.38 11.20
CA VAL A 76 -16.00 78.38 10.12
C VAL A 76 -14.62 77.75 9.94
N ALA A 77 -14.57 76.43 9.81
CA ALA A 77 -13.35 75.68 9.59
C ALA A 77 -12.91 75.76 8.10
N PHE A 78 -12.36 76.91 7.68
CA PHE A 78 -11.97 77.17 6.29
C PHE A 78 -11.02 76.12 5.68
N HIS A 79 -10.14 75.52 6.49
CA HIS A 79 -9.23 74.47 6.05
C HIS A 79 -9.96 73.23 5.51
N LEU A 80 -11.14 72.90 6.05
CA LEU A 80 -11.97 71.79 5.55
C LEU A 80 -12.61 72.10 4.20
N ASN A 81 -12.96 73.36 3.94
CA ASN A 81 -13.50 73.78 2.64
C ASN A 81 -12.42 73.67 1.55
N ASN A 82 -11.19 74.10 1.85
CA ASN A 82 -10.06 73.98 0.92
C ASN A 82 -9.70 72.50 0.66
N LEU A 83 -9.71 71.66 1.70
CA LEU A 83 -9.50 70.22 1.56
C LEU A 83 -10.61 69.55 0.74
N LYS A 84 -11.86 70.01 0.88
CA LYS A 84 -13.01 69.53 0.10
C LYS A 84 -12.88 69.86 -1.38
N GLU A 85 -12.40 71.06 -1.70
CA GLU A 85 -12.10 71.47 -3.07
C GLU A 85 -10.97 70.64 -3.68
N MET A 86 -9.86 70.44 -2.95
CA MET A 86 -8.77 69.57 -3.39
C MET A 86 -9.23 68.11 -3.59
N TYR A 87 -10.05 67.58 -2.68
CA TYR A 87 -10.61 66.23 -2.81
C TYR A 87 -11.52 66.11 -4.04
N SER A 88 -12.31 67.14 -4.33
CA SER A 88 -13.13 67.20 -5.55
C SER A 88 -12.27 67.16 -6.82
N LEU A 89 -11.14 67.89 -6.86
CA LEU A 89 -10.22 67.88 -8.00
C LEU A 89 -9.52 66.52 -8.18
N LEU A 90 -9.27 65.79 -7.08
CA LEU A 90 -8.67 64.46 -7.12
C LEU A 90 -9.67 63.36 -7.53
N THR A 91 -10.94 63.53 -7.18
CA THR A 91 -12.00 62.54 -7.47
C THR A 91 -12.69 62.77 -8.81
N ASN A 92 -12.79 64.03 -9.24
CA ASN A 92 -13.35 64.43 -10.52
C ASN A 92 -12.35 65.36 -11.23
N PRO A 93 -11.25 64.81 -11.77
CA PRO A 93 -10.24 65.63 -12.44
C PRO A 93 -10.86 66.33 -13.65
N PRO A 94 -10.57 67.63 -13.87
CA PRO A 94 -11.03 68.34 -15.05
C PRO A 94 -10.33 67.81 -16.30
N CYS A 95 -10.90 68.11 -17.46
CA CYS A 95 -10.29 67.83 -18.76
C CYS A 95 -8.88 68.41 -18.83
N ILE A 96 -7.89 67.56 -19.15
CA ILE A 96 -6.48 67.93 -19.22
C ILE A 96 -6.24 69.09 -20.21
N ASP A 97 -6.91 69.05 -21.37
CA ASP A 97 -6.68 70.03 -22.44
C ASP A 97 -7.38 71.37 -22.22
N HIS A 98 -8.44 71.40 -21.41
CA HIS A 98 -9.38 72.53 -21.36
C HIS A 98 -9.68 73.05 -19.96
N GLY A 99 -9.28 72.33 -18.89
CA GLY A 99 -9.59 72.67 -17.50
C GLY A 99 -11.09 72.68 -17.18
N LYS A 100 -11.92 72.02 -18.00
CA LYS A 100 -13.39 71.99 -17.88
C LYS A 100 -13.88 70.64 -17.33
N PRO A 101 -15.03 70.59 -16.65
CA PRO A 101 -15.62 69.34 -16.18
C PRO A 101 -15.85 68.31 -17.29
N LEU A 102 -15.63 67.03 -16.98
CA LEU A 102 -15.85 65.89 -17.88
C LEU A 102 -17.29 65.37 -17.76
N GLU A 103 -18.24 66.12 -18.30
CA GLU A 103 -19.67 65.84 -18.16
C GLU A 103 -20.25 64.92 -19.24
N LEU A 104 -19.51 64.67 -20.31
CA LEU A 104 -19.94 63.84 -21.44
C LEU A 104 -19.13 62.54 -21.49
N PHE A 105 -19.76 61.43 -21.89
CA PHE A 105 -19.09 60.18 -22.20
C PHE A 105 -19.16 59.93 -23.71
N CYS A 106 -18.00 59.85 -24.36
CA CYS A 106 -17.92 59.51 -25.78
C CYS A 106 -18.01 58.00 -25.96
N GLU A 107 -19.13 57.51 -26.50
CA GLU A 107 -19.38 56.09 -26.76
C GLU A 107 -18.40 55.55 -27.82
N THR A 108 -18.05 56.36 -28.84
CA THR A 108 -17.10 55.96 -29.88
C THR A 108 -15.68 55.76 -29.36
N CYS A 109 -15.23 56.58 -28.40
CA CYS A 109 -13.86 56.52 -27.86
C CYS A 109 -13.78 55.85 -26.49
N ASN A 110 -14.92 55.48 -25.89
CA ASN A 110 -15.06 54.90 -24.56
C ASN A 110 -14.32 55.72 -23.48
N THR A 111 -14.49 57.04 -23.49
CA THR A 111 -13.78 57.97 -22.58
C THR A 111 -14.66 59.15 -22.18
N ALA A 112 -14.44 59.67 -20.97
CA ALA A 112 -15.10 60.88 -20.49
C ALA A 112 -14.43 62.13 -21.10
N ILE A 113 -15.23 63.07 -21.58
CA ILE A 113 -14.81 64.28 -22.29
C ILE A 113 -15.56 65.51 -21.76
N CYS A 114 -14.99 66.71 -21.96
CA CYS A 114 -15.70 67.96 -21.69
C CYS A 114 -16.45 68.46 -22.95
N VAL A 115 -17.33 69.46 -22.78
CA VAL A 115 -18.10 70.07 -23.88
C VAL A 115 -17.20 70.65 -24.98
N THR A 116 -16.01 71.16 -24.64
CA THR A 116 -15.07 71.67 -25.64
C THR A 116 -14.46 70.55 -26.48
N CYS A 117 -14.23 69.37 -25.88
CA CYS A 117 -13.71 68.21 -26.60
C CYS A 117 -14.72 67.67 -27.62
N SER A 118 -16.03 67.74 -27.36
CA SER A 118 -17.06 67.23 -28.27
C SER A 118 -17.12 67.99 -29.59
N VAL A 119 -16.83 69.30 -29.58
CA VAL A 119 -16.81 70.13 -30.79
C VAL A 119 -15.45 70.15 -31.50
N ARG A 120 -14.38 69.73 -30.82
CA ARG A 120 -13.01 69.68 -31.36
C ARG A 120 -12.61 68.24 -31.70
N ASN A 121 -11.97 67.56 -30.75
CA ASN A 121 -11.30 66.29 -30.97
C ASN A 121 -12.28 65.11 -31.18
N HIS A 122 -13.52 65.24 -30.69
CA HIS A 122 -14.56 64.22 -30.81
C HIS A 122 -15.70 64.66 -31.73
N LYS A 123 -15.42 65.57 -32.69
CA LYS A 123 -16.42 66.06 -33.63
C LYS A 123 -16.97 64.92 -34.48
N GLY A 124 -18.27 64.68 -34.40
CA GLY A 124 -18.94 63.62 -35.15
C GLY A 124 -18.94 62.24 -34.46
N HIS A 125 -18.41 62.14 -33.24
CA HIS A 125 -18.55 60.94 -32.42
C HIS A 125 -19.88 60.95 -31.66
N GLU A 126 -20.36 59.76 -31.31
CA GLU A 126 -21.52 59.60 -30.44
C GLU A 126 -21.10 59.84 -28.98
N TYR A 127 -21.85 60.69 -28.29
CA TYR A 127 -21.64 60.97 -26.87
C TYR A 127 -22.96 61.30 -26.18
N GLU A 128 -23.03 60.96 -24.89
CA GLU A 128 -24.16 61.25 -24.01
C GLU A 128 -23.65 61.93 -22.73
N LEU A 129 -24.54 62.50 -21.91
CA LEU A 129 -24.15 62.92 -20.57
C LEU A 129 -23.67 61.71 -19.76
N VAL A 130 -22.65 61.90 -18.93
CA VAL A 130 -22.15 60.84 -18.04
C VAL A 130 -23.29 60.35 -17.15
N THR A 131 -24.13 61.24 -16.63
CA THR A 131 -25.29 60.88 -15.79
C THR A 131 -26.26 59.93 -16.49
N ASP A 132 -26.46 60.13 -17.80
CA ASP A 132 -27.46 59.43 -18.59
C ASP A 132 -26.93 58.05 -19.01
N SER A 133 -25.67 58.01 -19.45
CA SER A 133 -24.99 56.78 -19.89
C SER A 133 -24.51 55.91 -18.73
N TYR A 134 -24.29 56.48 -17.54
CA TYR A 134 -23.78 55.75 -16.37
C TYR A 134 -24.64 54.54 -16.00
N THR A 135 -25.96 54.72 -15.95
CA THR A 135 -26.88 53.64 -15.55
C THR A 135 -26.84 52.47 -16.54
N LYS A 136 -26.86 52.77 -17.85
CA LYS A 136 -26.75 51.84 -18.97
C LYS A 136 -25.44 51.04 -18.92
N HIS A 137 -24.30 51.71 -18.75
CA HIS A 137 -22.99 51.05 -18.67
C HIS A 137 -22.83 50.24 -17.38
N CYS A 138 -23.30 50.74 -16.24
CA CYS A 138 -23.32 49.99 -14.99
C CYS A 138 -24.19 48.72 -15.09
N GLN A 139 -25.31 48.78 -15.81
CA GLN A 139 -26.14 47.60 -16.06
C GLN A 139 -25.40 46.56 -16.90
N LYS A 140 -24.78 46.97 -18.03
CA LYS A 140 -23.97 46.06 -18.86
C LYS A 140 -22.84 45.40 -18.07
N LEU A 141 -22.16 46.16 -17.22
CA LEU A 141 -21.12 45.61 -16.33
C LEU A 141 -21.70 44.59 -15.34
N ARG A 142 -22.87 44.87 -14.75
CA ARG A 142 -23.56 43.92 -13.88
C ARG A 142 -23.94 42.64 -14.61
N GLU A 143 -24.43 42.74 -15.85
CA GLU A 143 -24.73 41.57 -16.69
C GLU A 143 -23.47 40.75 -16.97
N CYS A 144 -22.35 41.41 -17.30
CA CYS A 144 -21.04 40.75 -17.50
C CYS A 144 -20.47 40.11 -16.22
N LEU A 145 -20.87 40.59 -15.03
CA LEU A 145 -20.47 39.97 -13.76
C LEU A 145 -21.21 38.67 -13.47
N LEU A 146 -22.42 38.46 -14.00
CA LEU A 146 -23.22 37.25 -13.73
C LEU A 146 -22.48 35.95 -14.14
N PRO A 147 -21.88 35.84 -15.36
CA PRO A 147 -21.08 34.67 -15.72
C PRO A 147 -19.84 34.47 -14.84
N VAL A 148 -19.22 35.56 -14.35
CA VAL A 148 -18.03 35.50 -13.49
C VAL A 148 -18.39 34.89 -12.14
N GLU A 149 -19.47 35.36 -11.50
CA GLU A 149 -19.96 34.77 -10.25
C GLU A 149 -20.41 33.32 -10.46
N GLY A 150 -21.05 33.00 -11.59
CA GLY A 150 -21.38 31.62 -11.96
C GLY A 150 -20.15 30.71 -12.05
N LYS A 151 -19.08 31.14 -12.74
CA LYS A 151 -17.83 30.40 -12.84
C LYS A 151 -17.11 30.26 -11.50
N LYS A 152 -17.11 31.31 -10.68
CA LYS A 152 -16.54 31.28 -9.32
C LYS A 152 -17.21 30.23 -8.44
N GLU A 153 -18.55 30.18 -8.44
CA GLU A 153 -19.28 29.15 -7.68
C GLU A 153 -19.07 27.75 -8.25
N ALA A 154 -18.98 27.60 -9.59
CA ALA A 154 -18.62 26.32 -10.21
C ALA A 154 -17.21 25.85 -9.79
N LEU A 155 -16.22 26.74 -9.80
CA LEU A 155 -14.85 26.41 -9.38
C LEU A 155 -14.76 26.05 -7.91
N LYS A 156 -15.52 26.72 -7.02
CA LYS A 156 -15.61 26.31 -5.61
C LYS A 156 -16.09 24.87 -5.46
N LYS A 157 -17.14 24.47 -6.20
CA LYS A 157 -17.63 23.09 -6.20
C LYS A 157 -16.58 22.10 -6.70
N VAL A 158 -15.86 22.45 -7.77
CA VAL A 158 -14.77 21.62 -8.30
C VAL A 158 -13.65 21.47 -7.27
N LEU A 159 -13.24 22.55 -6.60
CA LEU A 159 -12.22 22.49 -5.55
C LEU A 159 -12.64 21.58 -4.39
N SER A 160 -13.89 21.66 -3.95
CA SER A 160 -14.42 20.76 -2.92
C SER A 160 -14.40 19.29 -3.37
N ALA A 161 -14.84 19.00 -4.59
CA ALA A 161 -14.81 17.64 -5.14
C ALA A 161 -13.39 17.09 -5.31
N LEU A 162 -12.43 17.94 -5.71
CA LEU A 162 -11.02 17.56 -5.80
C LEU A 162 -10.43 17.24 -4.41
N ALA A 163 -10.73 18.05 -3.40
CA ALA A 163 -10.28 17.82 -2.03
C ALA A 163 -10.85 16.53 -1.43
N GLU A 164 -12.13 16.25 -1.68
CA GLU A 164 -12.76 14.98 -1.31
C GLU A 164 -12.05 13.79 -1.97
N ARG A 165 -11.82 13.89 -3.29
CA ARG A 165 -11.14 12.82 -4.05
C ARG A 165 -9.70 12.59 -3.61
N GLU A 166 -8.97 13.66 -3.28
CA GLU A 166 -7.62 13.57 -2.70
C GLU A 166 -7.64 12.81 -1.36
N GLY A 167 -8.64 13.10 -0.51
CA GLY A 167 -8.86 12.39 0.75
C GLY A 167 -9.09 10.89 0.56
N GLU A 168 -10.00 10.52 -0.35
CA GLU A 168 -10.29 9.11 -0.68
C GLU A 168 -9.05 8.36 -1.20
N ILE A 169 -8.25 9.00 -2.05
CA ILE A 169 -7.02 8.41 -2.59
C ILE A 169 -6.01 8.17 -1.46
N ARG A 170 -5.86 9.14 -0.54
CA ARG A 170 -4.95 9.00 0.61
C ARG A 170 -5.38 7.87 1.54
N GLU A 171 -6.66 7.81 1.91
CA GLU A 171 -7.21 6.77 2.78
C GLU A 171 -7.04 5.38 2.15
N ARG A 172 -7.39 5.22 0.86
CA ARG A 172 -7.18 3.95 0.15
C ARG A 172 -5.69 3.59 0.08
N GLY A 173 -4.82 4.57 -0.17
CA GLY A 173 -3.37 4.37 -0.21
C GLY A 173 -2.82 3.83 1.11
N GLU A 174 -3.25 4.40 2.24
CA GLU A 174 -2.93 3.93 3.59
C GLU A 174 -3.47 2.52 3.84
N GLY A 175 -4.71 2.24 3.44
CA GLY A 175 -5.32 0.91 3.56
C GLY A 175 -4.55 -0.18 2.80
N VAL A 176 -4.11 0.10 1.57
CA VAL A 176 -3.31 -0.85 0.78
C VAL A 176 -1.94 -1.12 1.42
N LEU A 177 -1.31 -0.11 2.03
CA LEU A 177 -0.04 -0.31 2.75
C LEU A 177 -0.22 -1.24 3.96
N GLU A 178 -1.30 -1.08 4.72
CA GLU A 178 -1.64 -1.96 5.84
C GLU A 178 -1.96 -3.39 5.37
N GLU A 179 -2.70 -3.55 4.27
CA GLU A 179 -2.97 -4.86 3.66
C GLU A 179 -1.68 -5.58 3.25
N ILE A 180 -0.72 -4.86 2.63
CA ILE A 180 0.59 -5.41 2.28
C ILE A 180 1.33 -5.87 3.55
N HIS A 181 1.35 -5.04 4.60
CA HIS A 181 2.01 -5.37 5.85
C HIS A 181 1.41 -6.63 6.48
N LYS A 182 0.08 -6.68 6.57
CA LYS A 182 -0.65 -7.83 7.11
C LYS A 182 -0.41 -9.11 6.31
N MET A 183 -0.41 -9.03 4.98
CA MET A 183 -0.13 -10.18 4.11
C MET A 183 1.27 -10.75 4.38
N VAL A 184 2.28 -9.89 4.52
CA VAL A 184 3.66 -10.33 4.80
C VAL A 184 3.76 -10.96 6.19
N GLU A 185 3.11 -10.38 7.20
CA GLU A 185 3.10 -10.92 8.56
C GLU A 185 2.40 -12.29 8.62
N GLU A 186 1.27 -12.45 7.94
CA GLU A 186 0.59 -13.74 7.78
C GLU A 186 1.53 -14.78 7.14
N MET A 187 2.26 -14.38 6.10
CA MET A 187 3.23 -15.26 5.44
C MET A 187 4.38 -15.67 6.37
N MET A 188 4.96 -14.71 7.10
CA MET A 188 6.01 -14.97 8.09
C MET A 188 5.53 -15.92 9.18
N ASN A 189 4.28 -15.80 9.61
CA ASN A 189 3.71 -16.68 10.62
C ASN A 189 3.55 -18.12 10.12
N VAL A 190 3.15 -18.32 8.86
CA VAL A 190 3.12 -19.64 8.23
C VAL A 190 4.53 -20.24 8.14
N LEU A 191 5.52 -19.45 7.69
CA LEU A 191 6.92 -19.88 7.64
C LEU A 191 7.44 -20.33 9.01
N ARG A 192 7.23 -19.51 10.06
CA ARG A 192 7.60 -19.82 11.45
C ARG A 192 6.86 -21.04 12.00
N GLN A 193 5.60 -21.26 11.61
CA GLN A 193 4.87 -22.44 12.02
C GLN A 193 5.45 -23.70 11.37
N SER A 194 5.77 -23.65 10.08
CA SER A 194 6.40 -24.76 9.37
C SER A 194 7.78 -25.10 9.93
N GLU A 195 8.59 -24.08 10.25
CA GLU A 195 9.88 -24.24 10.93
C GLU A 195 9.72 -25.00 12.25
N ARG A 196 8.76 -24.59 13.10
CA ARG A 196 8.46 -25.27 14.37
C ARG A 196 8.08 -26.73 14.15
N LYS A 197 7.22 -27.03 13.17
CA LYS A 197 6.79 -28.40 12.85
C LYS A 197 7.98 -29.27 12.41
N LEU A 198 8.80 -28.78 11.48
CA LEU A 198 9.96 -29.51 10.95
C LEU A 198 11.01 -29.76 12.04
N THR A 199 11.25 -28.75 12.88
CA THR A 199 12.18 -28.87 14.01
C THR A 199 11.70 -29.93 15.00
N GLU A 200 10.41 -29.93 15.32
CA GLU A 200 9.80 -30.91 16.21
C GLU A 200 9.85 -32.33 15.62
N GLN A 201 9.57 -32.49 14.33
CA GLN A 201 9.70 -33.78 13.64
C GLN A 201 11.14 -34.30 13.67
N ALA A 202 12.13 -33.44 13.37
CA ALA A 202 13.54 -33.82 13.39
C ALA A 202 13.99 -34.26 14.79
N LYS A 203 13.54 -33.56 15.85
CA LYS A 203 13.78 -33.96 17.24
C LYS A 203 13.17 -35.33 17.55
N ARG A 204 11.89 -35.54 17.22
CA ARG A 204 11.21 -36.83 17.46
C ARG A 204 11.90 -38.00 16.79
N VAL A 205 12.31 -37.84 15.53
CA VAL A 205 13.05 -38.89 14.81
C VAL A 205 14.40 -39.15 15.47
N THR A 206 15.12 -38.10 15.86
CA THR A 206 16.41 -38.21 16.56
C THR A 206 16.25 -38.94 17.90
N ASP A 207 15.30 -38.52 18.73
CA ASP A 207 15.05 -39.09 20.04
C ASP A 207 14.62 -40.56 19.94
N ALA A 208 13.77 -40.90 18.95
CA ALA A 208 13.37 -42.28 18.70
C ALA A 208 14.55 -43.18 18.32
N LYS A 209 15.40 -42.73 17.38
CA LYS A 209 16.59 -43.48 16.95
C LYS A 209 17.61 -43.66 18.08
N LEU A 210 17.86 -42.59 18.85
CA LEU A 210 18.77 -42.64 20.00
C LEU A 210 18.24 -43.55 21.10
N LYS A 211 16.93 -43.59 21.33
CA LYS A 211 16.32 -44.50 22.30
C LYS A 211 16.56 -45.97 21.93
N VAL A 212 16.36 -46.34 20.67
CA VAL A 212 16.64 -47.70 20.19
C VAL A 212 18.10 -48.09 20.45
N LEU A 213 19.04 -47.21 20.12
CA LEU A 213 20.46 -47.46 20.37
C LEU A 213 20.79 -47.53 21.88
N SER A 214 20.18 -46.68 22.70
CA SER A 214 20.33 -46.71 24.15
C SER A 214 19.86 -48.04 24.75
N ASP A 215 18.70 -48.53 24.32
CA ASP A 215 18.14 -49.82 24.77
C ASP A 215 19.06 -50.98 24.35
N GLN A 216 19.65 -50.94 23.14
CA GLN A 216 20.64 -51.93 22.69
C GLN A 216 21.93 -51.90 23.51
N VAL A 217 22.42 -50.70 23.86
CA VAL A 217 23.61 -50.53 24.70
C VAL A 217 23.39 -51.11 26.10
N GLU A 218 22.26 -50.84 26.73
CA GLU A 218 21.94 -51.40 28.05
C GLU A 218 21.82 -52.92 28.00
N LEU A 219 21.18 -53.49 26.97
CA LEU A 219 21.11 -54.94 26.79
C LEU A 219 22.50 -55.57 26.59
N ALA A 220 23.38 -54.92 25.81
CA ALA A 220 24.74 -55.38 25.59
C ALA A 220 25.58 -55.32 26.88
N LYS A 221 25.43 -54.27 27.69
CA LYS A 221 26.10 -54.15 29.01
C LYS A 221 25.67 -55.27 29.96
N VAL A 222 24.37 -55.55 30.08
CA VAL A 222 23.85 -56.64 30.92
C VAL A 222 24.41 -57.99 30.45
N SER A 223 24.40 -58.24 29.15
CA SER A 223 24.95 -59.47 28.56
C SER A 223 26.45 -59.62 28.82
N LEU A 224 27.21 -58.53 28.72
CA LEU A 224 28.65 -58.52 29.01
C LEU A 224 28.93 -58.79 30.50
N SER A 225 28.21 -58.13 31.41
CA SER A 225 28.33 -58.37 32.86
C SER A 225 28.07 -59.82 33.22
N LEU A 226 27.05 -60.44 32.63
CA LEU A 226 26.74 -61.85 32.86
C LEU A 226 27.87 -62.79 32.41
N LEU A 227 28.49 -62.49 31.26
CA LEU A 227 29.64 -63.24 30.77
C LEU A 227 30.88 -63.05 31.66
N GLU A 228 31.12 -61.82 32.14
CA GLU A 228 32.22 -61.51 33.06
C GLU A 228 32.05 -62.21 34.40
N ASP A 229 30.84 -62.23 34.97
CA ASP A 229 30.54 -62.91 36.23
C ASP A 229 30.79 -64.42 36.12
N VAL A 230 30.27 -65.06 35.07
CA VAL A 230 30.50 -66.50 34.83
C VAL A 230 31.99 -66.80 34.63
N LYS A 231 32.70 -65.94 33.89
CA LYS A 231 34.15 -66.08 33.72
C LYS A 231 34.89 -65.98 35.05
N ASN A 232 34.60 -64.95 35.85
CA ASN A 232 35.25 -64.72 37.13
C ASN A 232 34.99 -65.85 38.12
N ASP A 233 33.74 -66.34 38.20
CA ASP A 233 33.36 -67.49 39.03
C ASP A 233 34.20 -68.73 38.69
N VAL A 234 34.32 -69.05 37.39
CA VAL A 234 35.10 -70.20 36.92
C VAL A 234 36.60 -70.00 37.16
N GLU A 235 37.15 -68.83 36.82
CA GLU A 235 38.57 -68.53 37.04
C GLU A 235 38.94 -68.57 38.53
N GLN A 236 38.06 -68.11 39.41
CA GLN A 236 38.25 -68.15 40.85
C GLN A 236 38.28 -69.58 41.37
N SER A 237 37.27 -70.40 41.02
CA SER A 237 37.22 -71.82 41.39
C SER A 237 38.46 -72.58 40.90
N LEU A 238 38.97 -72.28 39.71
CA LEU A 238 40.20 -72.90 39.19
C LEU A 238 41.46 -72.50 39.98
N LYS A 239 41.47 -71.34 40.64
CA LYS A 239 42.63 -70.84 41.42
C LYS A 239 42.58 -71.28 42.89
N THR A 240 41.41 -71.25 43.52
CA THR A 240 41.29 -71.43 44.98
C THR A 240 40.86 -72.82 45.41
N ASP A 241 40.10 -73.53 44.60
CA ASP A 241 39.46 -74.76 45.04
C ASP A 241 40.39 -75.97 44.86
N SER A 242 40.21 -77.01 45.69
CA SER A 242 41.02 -78.22 45.54
C SER A 242 40.66 -78.98 44.25
N PRO A 243 41.57 -79.80 43.69
CA PRO A 243 41.29 -80.56 42.46
C PRO A 243 40.02 -81.42 42.53
N LYS A 244 39.67 -81.94 43.71
CA LYS A 244 38.46 -82.75 43.92
C LYS A 244 37.18 -81.91 43.89
N GLU A 245 37.23 -80.68 44.40
CA GLU A 245 36.09 -79.76 44.41
C GLU A 245 35.80 -79.19 43.02
N VAL A 246 36.86 -78.79 42.29
CA VAL A 246 36.74 -78.37 40.88
C VAL A 246 36.10 -79.46 40.03
N LEU A 247 36.53 -80.72 40.18
CA LEU A 247 35.96 -81.85 39.44
C LEU A 247 34.51 -82.14 39.85
N ARG A 248 34.13 -81.92 41.12
CA ARG A 248 32.75 -82.08 41.59
C ARG A 248 31.81 -81.05 40.97
N SER A 249 32.25 -79.79 40.84
CA SER A 249 31.46 -78.68 40.29
C SER A 249 31.60 -78.50 38.78
N LYS A 250 32.53 -79.22 38.13
CA LYS A 250 32.85 -79.12 36.68
C LYS A 250 31.60 -79.13 35.79
N LYS A 251 30.72 -80.12 35.99
CA LYS A 251 29.54 -80.31 35.13
C LYS A 251 28.61 -79.09 35.21
N GLN A 252 28.35 -78.60 36.42
CA GLN A 252 27.51 -77.42 36.65
C GLN A 252 28.13 -76.15 36.04
N MET A 253 29.45 -75.95 36.19
CA MET A 253 30.14 -74.81 35.57
C MET A 253 30.05 -74.85 34.04
N MET A 254 30.22 -76.02 33.43
CA MET A 254 30.09 -76.21 31.98
C MET A 254 28.66 -75.97 31.50
N GLU A 255 27.65 -76.47 32.21
CA GLU A 255 26.23 -76.24 31.90
C GLU A 255 25.90 -74.76 31.98
N ARG A 256 26.29 -74.05 33.05
CA ARG A 256 26.06 -72.61 33.20
C ARG A 256 26.74 -71.78 32.11
N MET A 257 27.98 -72.11 31.73
CA MET A 257 28.66 -71.45 30.62
C MET A 257 27.93 -71.68 29.30
N SER A 258 27.46 -72.91 29.04
CA SER A 258 26.73 -73.25 27.82
C SER A 258 25.37 -72.55 27.76
N GLU A 259 24.65 -72.46 28.88
CA GLU A 259 23.35 -71.77 28.96
C GLU A 259 23.50 -70.26 28.69
N VAL A 260 24.45 -69.60 29.35
CA VAL A 260 24.68 -68.17 29.17
C VAL A 260 25.14 -67.84 27.76
N THR A 261 26.07 -68.62 27.20
CA THR A 261 26.54 -68.38 25.83
C THR A 261 25.48 -68.67 24.77
N ALA A 262 24.63 -69.69 24.96
CA ALA A 262 23.52 -69.96 24.07
C ALA A 262 22.40 -68.90 24.13
N GLY A 263 22.23 -68.25 25.29
CA GLY A 263 21.21 -67.21 25.50
C GLY A 263 21.56 -65.83 24.93
N ILE A 264 22.83 -65.59 24.55
CA ILE A 264 23.29 -64.29 24.05
C ILE A 264 23.45 -64.34 22.54
N ASN A 265 22.59 -63.61 21.82
CA ASN A 265 22.72 -63.42 20.38
C ASN A 265 23.44 -62.10 20.06
N VAL A 266 24.74 -62.16 19.76
CA VAL A 266 25.55 -60.97 19.46
C VAL A 266 25.09 -60.25 18.18
N GLU A 267 24.55 -60.99 17.20
CA GLU A 267 24.08 -60.39 15.95
C GLU A 267 22.86 -59.47 16.14
N GLU A 268 22.02 -59.74 17.14
CA GLU A 268 20.88 -58.89 17.49
C GLU A 268 21.28 -57.59 18.23
N LEU A 269 22.51 -57.54 18.74
CA LEU A 269 23.10 -56.39 19.43
C LEU A 269 23.83 -55.42 18.48
N HIS A 270 23.99 -55.78 17.20
CA HIS A 270 24.52 -54.86 16.21
C HIS A 270 23.61 -53.62 16.06
N PRO A 271 24.18 -52.41 15.82
CA PRO A 271 23.40 -51.19 15.71
C PRO A 271 22.30 -51.30 14.66
N LYS A 272 21.04 -51.16 15.09
CA LYS A 272 19.87 -51.27 14.19
C LYS A 272 19.59 -49.97 13.43
N GLU A 273 19.86 -48.83 14.05
CA GLU A 273 19.56 -47.51 13.49
C GLU A 273 20.75 -46.88 12.77
N LYS A 274 20.45 -46.05 11.75
CA LYS A 274 21.44 -45.31 10.95
C LYS A 274 21.17 -43.80 10.99
N ALA A 275 22.20 -43.00 10.67
CA ALA A 275 22.12 -41.54 10.59
C ALA A 275 21.60 -41.04 9.21
N ASP A 276 20.50 -41.61 8.73
CA ASP A 276 20.01 -41.48 7.35
C ASP A 276 18.62 -40.84 7.23
N PHE A 277 18.38 -39.75 7.97
CA PHE A 277 17.17 -38.93 7.81
C PHE A 277 17.52 -37.58 7.18
N ILE A 278 16.71 -37.14 6.21
CA ILE A 278 17.00 -35.98 5.36
C ILE A 278 15.77 -35.07 5.32
N LEU A 279 16.00 -33.76 5.29
CA LEU A 279 14.96 -32.78 5.04
C LEU A 279 14.55 -32.81 3.56
N SER A 280 13.31 -33.23 3.29
CA SER A 280 12.67 -33.00 2.00
C SER A 280 12.20 -31.56 1.93
N LYS A 281 12.69 -30.79 0.95
CA LYS A 281 12.36 -29.37 0.78
C LYS A 281 11.33 -29.21 -0.33
N ASP A 282 10.16 -28.65 -0.03
CA ASP A 282 9.19 -28.21 -1.03
C ASP A 282 8.87 -26.72 -0.85
N VAL A 283 9.75 -25.85 -1.34
CA VAL A 283 9.67 -24.39 -1.12
C VAL A 283 8.68 -23.70 -2.08
N LYS A 284 7.88 -24.48 -2.83
CA LYS A 284 6.98 -23.92 -3.86
C LYS A 284 5.59 -23.58 -3.34
N SER A 285 5.19 -24.14 -2.21
CA SER A 285 3.94 -23.81 -1.52
C SER A 285 4.24 -23.32 -0.11
N LEU A 286 3.81 -22.11 0.22
CA LEU A 286 4.00 -21.56 1.56
C LEU A 286 3.20 -22.34 2.61
N HIS A 287 2.21 -23.13 2.19
CA HIS A 287 1.38 -23.96 3.08
C HIS A 287 2.04 -25.32 3.44
N HIS A 288 3.11 -25.74 2.75
CA HIS A 288 3.80 -27.01 3.01
C HIS A 288 5.28 -26.95 2.59
N ILE A 289 6.18 -26.58 3.51
CA ILE A 289 7.60 -26.25 3.19
C ILE A 289 8.49 -27.50 3.13
N GLY A 290 8.00 -28.64 3.61
CA GLY A 290 8.75 -29.89 3.58
C GLY A 290 8.32 -30.90 4.64
N ASP A 291 8.94 -32.08 4.58
CA ASP A 291 8.76 -33.19 5.51
C ASP A 291 10.11 -33.87 5.80
N ILE A 292 10.20 -34.56 6.93
CA ILE A 292 11.33 -35.45 7.24
C ILE A 292 11.00 -36.86 6.73
N ILE A 293 11.79 -37.35 5.78
CA ILE A 293 11.63 -38.70 5.20
C ILE A 293 12.76 -39.60 5.74
N SER A 294 12.42 -40.83 6.12
CA SER A 294 13.35 -41.83 6.66
C SER A 294 13.20 -43.16 5.90
N GLY A 295 14.29 -43.63 5.27
CA GLY A 295 14.41 -44.97 4.66
C GLY A 295 14.35 -45.06 3.12
N THR A 296 15.21 -45.90 2.54
CA THR A 296 15.30 -46.24 1.09
C THR A 296 14.16 -47.10 0.52
N PRO A 297 13.54 -48.06 1.25
CA PRO A 297 12.44 -48.89 0.72
C PRO A 297 11.14 -48.11 0.45
N ALA A 298 10.90 -47.01 1.16
CA ALA A 298 9.67 -46.22 1.02
C ALA A 298 9.60 -45.48 -0.33
N LEU A 299 10.74 -45.09 -0.89
CA LEU A 299 10.82 -44.38 -2.18
C LEU A 299 10.59 -45.31 -3.38
N GLN A 300 10.99 -46.59 -3.29
CA GLN A 300 10.80 -47.58 -4.36
C GLN A 300 9.34 -48.04 -4.52
N GLN A 301 8.52 -47.88 -3.49
CA GLN A 301 7.12 -48.31 -3.47
C GLN A 301 6.13 -47.22 -3.96
N CYS A 302 6.64 -46.05 -4.38
CA CYS A 302 5.82 -44.97 -4.91
C CYS A 302 5.29 -45.31 -6.32
N ARG A 303 4.01 -45.04 -6.59
CA ARG A 303 3.32 -45.42 -7.84
C ARG A 303 2.91 -44.20 -8.67
N VAL A 304 2.86 -44.37 -9.99
CA VAL A 304 2.37 -43.35 -10.96
C VAL A 304 0.95 -43.72 -11.39
N LYS A 305 -0.05 -42.86 -11.19
CA LYS A 305 -1.46 -43.29 -11.22
C LYS A 305 -2.36 -42.66 -12.30
N LYS A 306 -2.08 -41.44 -12.78
CA LYS A 306 -3.05 -40.76 -13.67
C LYS A 306 -2.41 -40.00 -14.83
N ILE A 307 -2.89 -40.31 -16.04
CA ILE A 307 -2.73 -39.48 -17.25
C ILE A 307 -4.06 -38.81 -17.55
N ASP A 308 -4.14 -37.50 -17.37
CA ASP A 308 -5.23 -36.70 -17.92
C ASP A 308 -4.74 -35.87 -19.10
N GLY A 309 -5.55 -35.83 -20.17
CA GLY A 309 -5.51 -34.80 -21.19
C GLY A 309 -4.27 -34.81 -22.10
N ILE A 310 -4.08 -35.89 -22.88
CA ILE A 310 -3.14 -35.86 -24.00
C ILE A 310 -3.60 -34.78 -24.98
N THR A 311 -2.86 -33.68 -25.02
CA THR A 311 -3.12 -32.55 -25.92
C THR A 311 -2.02 -32.46 -26.95
N LEU A 312 -2.40 -32.46 -28.23
CA LEU A 312 -1.49 -32.36 -29.36
C LEU A 312 -1.53 -30.94 -29.93
N ALA A 313 -0.44 -30.21 -29.78
CA ALA A 313 -0.28 -28.89 -30.37
C ALA A 313 0.88 -28.90 -31.37
N SER A 314 0.55 -28.91 -32.67
CA SER A 314 1.48 -28.93 -33.82
C SER A 314 2.42 -30.16 -33.89
N LYS A 315 3.41 -30.25 -32.99
CA LYS A 315 4.41 -31.34 -32.87
C LYS A 315 4.72 -31.74 -31.42
N ALA A 316 4.13 -31.06 -30.45
CA ALA A 316 4.32 -31.30 -29.02
C ALA A 316 3.15 -32.08 -28.44
N VAL A 317 3.46 -33.11 -27.64
CA VAL A 317 2.51 -33.87 -26.83
C VAL A 317 2.63 -33.38 -25.40
N SER A 318 1.51 -33.10 -24.73
CA SER A 318 1.50 -32.83 -23.29
C SER A 318 0.54 -33.77 -22.56
N PHE A 319 0.95 -34.30 -21.41
CA PHE A 319 0.17 -35.18 -20.55
C PHE A 319 0.52 -34.96 -19.07
N LEU A 320 -0.40 -35.31 -18.16
CA LEU A 320 -0.17 -35.23 -16.72
C LEU A 320 0.34 -36.57 -16.16
N LEU A 321 1.17 -36.54 -15.12
CA LEU A 321 1.54 -37.70 -14.31
C LEU A 321 1.34 -37.35 -12.84
N SER A 322 0.57 -38.14 -12.10
CA SER A 322 0.48 -38.01 -10.64
C SER A 322 1.24 -39.12 -9.91
N MET A 323 1.82 -38.79 -8.76
CA MET A 323 2.58 -39.72 -7.92
C MET A 323 1.90 -39.90 -6.58
N GLU A 324 1.90 -41.12 -6.06
CA GLU A 324 1.37 -41.47 -4.73
C GLU A 324 2.40 -42.28 -3.95
N SER A 325 2.44 -42.08 -2.64
CA SER A 325 3.16 -42.94 -1.69
C SER A 325 2.43 -44.29 -1.51
N PRO A 326 3.03 -45.27 -0.82
CA PRO A 326 2.47 -46.62 -0.71
C PRO A 326 1.09 -46.68 -0.03
N ASP A 327 0.75 -45.65 0.76
CA ASP A 327 -0.55 -45.46 1.42
C ASP A 327 -1.60 -44.75 0.55
N SER A 328 -1.33 -44.54 -0.74
CA SER A 328 -2.17 -43.83 -1.71
C SER A 328 -2.36 -42.33 -1.43
N SER A 329 -1.50 -41.72 -0.60
CA SER A 329 -1.51 -40.27 -0.43
C SER A 329 -0.69 -39.57 -1.54
N PRO A 330 -1.11 -38.38 -2.02
CA PRO A 330 -0.44 -37.69 -3.11
C PRO A 330 0.97 -37.25 -2.69
N LEU A 331 1.97 -37.62 -3.49
CA LEU A 331 3.37 -37.38 -3.21
C LEU A 331 3.93 -36.26 -4.10
N SER A 332 4.37 -35.16 -3.46
CA SER A 332 5.06 -34.06 -4.13
C SER A 332 6.57 -34.25 -4.05
N ILE A 333 7.16 -34.54 -5.20
CA ILE A 333 8.60 -34.64 -5.45
C ILE A 333 9.14 -33.36 -6.12
N PRO A 334 10.26 -32.80 -5.64
CA PRO A 334 10.92 -31.67 -6.28
C PRO A 334 11.32 -31.96 -7.73
N LEU A 335 11.04 -31.01 -8.64
CA LEU A 335 11.44 -31.13 -10.07
C LEU A 335 12.95 -31.36 -10.27
N SER A 336 13.79 -30.86 -9.36
CA SER A 336 15.25 -31.09 -9.41
C SER A 336 15.61 -32.56 -9.34
N SER A 337 14.86 -33.32 -8.54
CA SER A 337 15.05 -34.74 -8.26
C SER A 337 14.18 -35.63 -9.13
N TYR A 338 13.34 -35.03 -9.99
CA TYR A 338 12.47 -35.72 -10.92
C TYR A 338 13.11 -35.70 -12.32
N ARG A 339 13.25 -36.88 -12.93
CA ARG A 339 13.67 -37.04 -14.32
C ARG A 339 12.68 -37.95 -15.01
N CYS A 340 12.24 -37.52 -16.18
CA CYS A 340 11.33 -38.29 -17.03
C CYS A 340 11.94 -38.41 -18.41
N SER A 341 11.87 -39.60 -19.00
CA SER A 341 12.38 -39.88 -20.33
C SER A 341 11.40 -40.76 -21.10
N LEU A 342 11.26 -40.54 -22.41
CA LEU A 342 10.47 -41.40 -23.29
C LEU A 342 11.39 -42.30 -24.12
N VAL A 343 11.05 -43.58 -24.18
CA VAL A 343 11.82 -44.61 -24.91
C VAL A 343 10.91 -45.29 -25.93
N PRO A 344 11.21 -45.23 -27.24
CA PRO A 344 10.44 -45.97 -28.26
C PRO A 344 10.52 -47.48 -28.03
N VAL A 345 9.38 -48.18 -28.16
CA VAL A 345 9.30 -49.64 -28.07
C VAL A 345 9.64 -50.24 -29.43
N GLY A 346 10.82 -50.86 -29.55
CA GLY A 346 11.33 -51.48 -30.78
C GLY A 346 12.56 -50.77 -31.34
N LYS A 347 13.69 -51.49 -31.38
CA LYS A 347 15.05 -51.13 -31.84
C LYS A 347 15.28 -49.69 -32.34
N GLY A 348 15.85 -48.87 -31.46
CA GLY A 348 16.50 -47.58 -31.77
C GLY A 348 17.06 -46.92 -30.50
N ARG A 349 18.21 -46.24 -30.59
CA ARG A 349 18.83 -45.50 -29.47
C ARG A 349 17.82 -44.50 -28.86
N PRO A 350 17.91 -44.19 -27.53
CA PRO A 350 17.01 -43.23 -26.90
C PRO A 350 17.10 -41.89 -27.64
N ILE A 351 15.99 -41.44 -28.22
CA ILE A 351 15.98 -40.20 -28.99
C ILE A 351 15.79 -39.04 -28.04
N HIS A 352 16.58 -37.99 -28.26
CA HIS A 352 16.61 -36.78 -27.45
C HIS A 352 15.21 -36.16 -27.39
N THR A 353 14.51 -36.44 -26.30
CA THR A 353 13.20 -35.89 -26.02
C THR A 353 13.41 -34.80 -24.99
N THR A 354 13.17 -33.55 -25.36
CA THR A 354 13.17 -32.45 -24.38
C THR A 354 11.90 -32.60 -23.55
N VAL A 355 12.06 -33.12 -22.34
CA VAL A 355 10.97 -33.23 -21.36
C VAL A 355 10.99 -31.98 -20.50
N THR A 356 9.97 -31.15 -20.65
CA THR A 356 9.70 -30.05 -19.71
C THR A 356 8.66 -30.50 -18.71
N THR A 357 9.05 -30.47 -17.43
CA THR A 357 8.19 -30.86 -16.31
C THR A 357 7.83 -29.62 -15.52
N PHE A 358 6.53 -29.41 -15.28
CA PHE A 358 6.04 -28.33 -14.43
C PHE A 358 4.87 -28.82 -13.58
N ILE A 359 4.80 -28.31 -12.36
CA ILE A 359 3.79 -28.72 -11.37
C ILE A 359 2.52 -27.93 -11.66
N THR A 360 1.40 -28.61 -11.84
CA THR A 360 0.09 -27.96 -12.00
C THR A 360 -0.72 -27.98 -10.71
N ASP A 361 -0.67 -29.11 -9.99
CA ASP A 361 -1.39 -29.37 -8.74
C ASP A 361 -0.48 -30.19 -7.79
N PRO A 362 -0.75 -30.25 -6.47
CA PRO A 362 0.07 -31.01 -5.53
C PRO A 362 0.19 -32.49 -5.95
N GLY A 363 1.41 -32.94 -6.25
CA GLY A 363 1.68 -34.30 -6.69
C GLY A 363 1.39 -34.60 -8.17
N ALA A 364 1.06 -33.60 -8.99
CA ALA A 364 0.81 -33.74 -10.43
C ALA A 364 1.82 -32.96 -11.30
N TYR A 365 2.43 -33.67 -12.24
CA TYR A 365 3.49 -33.21 -13.13
C TYR A 365 2.99 -33.17 -14.56
N ARG A 366 2.99 -32.00 -15.20
CA ARG A 366 2.80 -31.94 -16.65
C ARG A 366 4.11 -32.27 -17.35
N ILE A 367 4.07 -33.29 -18.20
CA ILE A 367 5.14 -33.68 -19.09
C ILE A 367 4.81 -33.17 -20.48
N GLN A 368 5.72 -32.38 -21.06
CA GLN A 368 5.65 -31.98 -22.46
C GLN A 368 6.85 -32.54 -23.22
N CYS A 369 6.60 -33.16 -24.37
CA CYS A 369 7.62 -33.82 -25.17
C CYS A 369 7.38 -33.63 -26.68
N ASN A 370 8.47 -33.65 -27.46
CA ASN A 370 8.46 -33.59 -28.92
C ASN A 370 9.02 -34.89 -29.50
N PRO A 371 8.23 -35.98 -29.58
CA PRO A 371 8.71 -37.24 -30.11
C PRO A 371 8.98 -37.14 -31.62
N SER A 372 10.08 -37.74 -32.06
CA SER A 372 10.56 -37.69 -33.45
C SER A 372 10.26 -38.96 -34.25
N THR A 373 9.76 -40.02 -33.60
CA THR A 373 9.41 -41.30 -34.24
C THR A 373 7.96 -41.67 -33.98
N ARG A 374 7.25 -42.15 -35.00
CA ARG A 374 5.91 -42.75 -34.89
C ARG A 374 6.01 -44.09 -34.15
N GLY A 375 5.07 -44.40 -33.26
CA GLY A 375 5.01 -45.69 -32.57
C GLY A 375 4.58 -45.60 -31.12
N ILE A 376 4.80 -46.68 -30.37
CA ILE A 376 4.56 -46.76 -28.93
C ILE A 376 5.83 -46.32 -28.19
N HIS A 377 5.69 -45.45 -27.20
CA HIS A 377 6.79 -45.03 -26.33
C HIS A 377 6.49 -45.37 -24.88
N THR A 378 7.51 -45.83 -24.15
CA THR A 378 7.52 -46.07 -22.71
C THR A 378 8.04 -44.85 -21.94
N VAL A 379 7.32 -44.42 -20.90
CA VAL A 379 7.72 -43.30 -20.05
C VAL A 379 8.50 -43.80 -18.84
N LYS A 380 9.81 -43.55 -18.75
CA LYS A 380 10.60 -43.89 -17.56
C LYS A 380 10.72 -42.70 -16.61
N VAL A 381 10.34 -42.90 -15.35
CA VAL A 381 10.46 -41.91 -14.28
C VAL A 381 11.57 -42.31 -13.31
N LEU A 382 12.44 -41.34 -12.99
CA LEU A 382 13.55 -41.47 -12.06
C LEU A 382 13.42 -40.36 -11.00
N VAL A 383 13.51 -40.76 -9.74
CA VAL A 383 13.24 -39.92 -8.57
C VAL A 383 14.38 -40.09 -7.57
N TYR A 384 15.10 -39.02 -7.24
CA TYR A 384 16.29 -39.09 -6.37
C TYR A 384 17.27 -40.21 -6.77
N ASP A 385 17.48 -40.37 -8.09
CA ASP A 385 18.30 -41.41 -8.71
C ASP A 385 17.82 -42.86 -8.52
N VAL A 386 16.57 -43.05 -8.08
CA VAL A 386 15.88 -44.33 -7.99
C VAL A 386 14.88 -44.47 -9.14
N HIS A 387 14.94 -45.60 -9.86
CA HIS A 387 13.95 -45.93 -10.89
C HIS A 387 12.68 -46.47 -10.25
N LEU A 388 11.52 -45.92 -10.66
CA LEU A 388 10.23 -46.46 -10.26
C LEU A 388 9.89 -47.67 -11.16
N GLU A 389 9.55 -48.81 -10.55
CA GLU A 389 9.37 -50.09 -11.26
C GLU A 389 8.17 -50.09 -12.23
N ASP A 390 7.11 -49.32 -11.95
CA ASP A 390 5.80 -49.42 -12.63
C ASP A 390 5.51 -48.26 -13.60
N THR A 391 6.43 -47.95 -14.53
CA THR A 391 6.20 -46.89 -15.54
C THR A 391 6.21 -47.39 -16.99
N SER A 392 5.60 -48.55 -17.25
CA SER A 392 5.37 -49.05 -18.62
C SER A 392 4.16 -48.40 -19.29
N LEU A 393 4.14 -47.06 -19.36
CA LEU A 393 3.06 -46.31 -20.01
C LEU A 393 3.24 -46.36 -21.54
N VAL A 394 2.20 -46.73 -22.28
CA VAL A 394 2.21 -46.89 -23.74
C VAL A 394 1.47 -45.74 -24.39
N ILE A 395 2.19 -44.81 -25.02
CA ILE A 395 1.58 -43.69 -25.75
C ILE A 395 1.75 -43.93 -27.26
N PRO A 396 0.66 -44.07 -28.05
CA PRO A 396 0.75 -44.14 -29.51
C PRO A 396 0.96 -42.74 -30.09
N PHE A 397 2.06 -42.53 -30.81
CA PHE A 397 2.38 -41.25 -31.45
C PHE A 397 2.40 -41.36 -32.98
N ASN A 398 1.84 -40.36 -33.68
CA ASN A 398 1.93 -40.18 -35.13
C ASN A 398 2.23 -38.70 -35.49
N PRO A 399 3.45 -38.35 -35.94
CA PRO A 399 3.86 -36.95 -36.18
C PRO A 399 3.21 -36.28 -37.39
N TYR A 400 2.37 -36.98 -38.15
CA TYR A 400 1.81 -36.51 -39.42
C TYR A 400 0.30 -36.21 -39.39
N LEU A 401 -0.36 -36.32 -38.24
CA LEU A 401 -1.79 -36.03 -38.11
C LEU A 401 -2.02 -34.62 -37.53
N GLY A 402 -2.66 -33.76 -38.33
CA GLY A 402 -3.15 -32.45 -37.89
C GLY A 402 -4.24 -32.57 -36.83
N THR A 403 -4.18 -31.65 -35.87
CA THR A 403 -5.07 -31.42 -34.72
C THR A 403 -6.50 -31.96 -34.85
N SER A 404 -6.77 -33.11 -34.22
CA SER A 404 -7.99 -33.41 -33.43
C SER A 404 -8.13 -34.92 -33.17
N LEU A 405 -7.33 -35.47 -32.26
CA LEU A 405 -7.65 -36.77 -31.64
C LEU A 405 -7.35 -36.66 -30.14
N GLN A 406 -8.40 -36.54 -29.34
CA GLN A 406 -8.35 -36.93 -27.93
C GLN A 406 -8.29 -38.46 -27.91
N TYR A 407 -7.13 -39.01 -27.57
CA TYR A 407 -7.06 -40.42 -27.19
C TYR A 407 -7.67 -40.53 -25.79
N VAL A 408 -8.85 -41.14 -25.70
CA VAL A 408 -9.34 -41.69 -24.43
C VAL A 408 -8.69 -43.07 -24.32
N LEU A 409 -7.78 -43.22 -23.36
CA LEU A 409 -7.29 -44.52 -22.88
C LEU A 409 -7.99 -44.82 -21.56
#